data_AF-A0A959YKF8-F1
#
_entry.id   AF-A0A959YKF8-F1
#
_cell.length_a   1.000
_cell.length_b   1.000
_cell.length_c   1.000
_cell.angle_alpha   90.00
_cell.angle_beta   90.00
_cell.angle_gamma   90.00
#
_symmetry.space_group_name_H-M   'P 1'
#
loop_
_entity.id
_entity.type
_entity.pdbx_description
1 polymer ?
#
loop_
_entity_poly.entity_id
_entity_poly.type
_entity_poly.pdbx_seq_one_letter_code
_entity_poly.pdbx_strand_id
1 'polypeptide(L)'
;MRPNTLIICLVIVTATITSATNLFAQDIDTLDWDEIVELADTAFRESLDTIYLLEDEYTSGESYRTGFETTCLSGGISMSINLNKTLKDINKGHYGINITGMFSPATLYEGPYSAEQWQWLSDLQPKTLRFPGGSSSKFMHLRPYKDANGDGILDSIKGYGYDILELIKYYDSTDDSLQIDLLDSSSVIAILNEFNYNNFETWLKPALAAQFFDFKEDFRNQEKLSPGDNYIDQFIRLVKKIETDNPGHVVDVIVCLNILTEKATDSREIVDYLRNVITNSENYSVNVVGVEMGNEVAGKFHQDVMKFDEFEDYWNYLDGAPVTGQTILETILGEPLFLPAADRNYFQAFKNSAGFNCKVGLCAEGLDPELDLVFFSDPADQSGTRAADDWNLDLYAHYPETFAGGKVRKFHAVILHTYYAKKDWEDDIVIGDTLNPLLDTLYTCPEWDFDEMDDRIQPAFDAARMNFRGFMQNRYMASMDTFNTLLHFNMTSANKKDMWITEYNFKDEGTDSRGKVFTNRFMHGCLLQEWWLKNLKLNYSSGYRENFFTYSTLQNYAGGSQIQMLTPADKEVELTILGVDTFPYSEATPDSLRKNYYTKRTVFHIMDLLSEIGKNDL
;
A
#
# COMPACT_ATOMS: atom_id res chain seq x y z
N MET A 1 39.63 16.86 -13.39
CA MET A 1 40.19 15.96 -12.37
C MET A 1 39.66 16.40 -11.03
N ARG A 2 38.47 15.91 -10.67
CA ARG A 2 37.94 15.98 -9.31
C ARG A 2 38.38 14.69 -8.59
N PRO A 3 38.55 14.69 -7.26
CA PRO A 3 38.98 13.50 -6.54
C PRO A 3 37.87 12.44 -6.55
N ASN A 4 38.24 11.22 -6.91
CA ASN A 4 37.41 10.03 -6.85
C ASN A 4 37.00 9.79 -5.40
N THR A 5 35.70 9.83 -5.12
CA THR A 5 35.12 9.47 -3.82
C THR A 5 34.30 8.22 -4.04
N LEU A 6 34.68 7.12 -3.40
CA LEU A 6 33.89 5.89 -3.35
C LEU A 6 32.86 6.09 -2.23
N ILE A 7 31.56 6.03 -2.53
CA ILE A 7 30.51 6.07 -1.52
C ILE A 7 30.02 4.64 -1.31
N ILE A 8 30.45 4.02 -0.22
CA ILE A 8 29.86 2.76 0.25
C ILE A 8 28.67 3.15 1.11
N CYS A 9 27.44 2.90 0.64
CA CYS A 9 26.26 2.92 1.51
C CYS A 9 26.26 1.65 2.38
N LEU A 10 27.08 1.67 3.42
CA LEU A 10 26.79 0.94 4.63
C LEU A 10 25.88 1.85 5.45
N VAL A 11 24.80 1.34 6.04
CA VAL A 11 24.21 2.01 7.21
C VAL A 11 25.22 1.87 8.34
N ILE A 12 26.26 2.71 8.29
CA ILE A 12 27.06 3.11 9.43
C ILE A 12 26.68 4.56 9.65
N VAL A 13 26.19 4.86 10.85
CA VAL A 13 26.14 6.21 11.38
C VAL A 13 27.55 6.78 11.34
N THR A 14 27.90 7.54 10.30
CA THR A 14 29.24 8.14 10.17
C THR A 14 29.39 9.29 11.16
N ALA A 15 30.12 9.03 12.26
CA ALA A 15 30.76 10.07 13.03
C ALA A 15 31.74 10.84 12.11
N THR A 16 31.57 12.15 12.03
CA THR A 16 32.31 13.03 11.14
C THR A 16 33.76 13.17 11.63
N ILE A 17 34.74 12.75 10.83
CA ILE A 17 36.13 13.17 11.03
C ILE A 17 36.27 14.57 10.45
N THR A 18 36.19 15.60 11.30
CA THR A 18 36.85 16.88 11.01
C THR A 18 37.80 17.27 12.13
N SER A 19 38.97 17.73 11.70
CA SER A 19 40.11 18.10 12.50
C SER A 19 39.79 19.18 13.54
N ALA A 20 40.13 18.88 14.79
CA ALA A 20 40.58 19.76 15.87
C ALA A 20 39.90 21.14 16.00
N THR A 21 38.96 21.27 16.95
CA THR A 21 39.12 22.12 18.15
C THR A 21 37.97 21.86 19.14
N ASN A 22 38.35 21.46 20.35
CA ASN A 22 37.61 21.37 21.62
C ASN A 22 36.12 21.79 21.62
N LEU A 23 35.22 20.80 21.65
CA LEU A 23 33.96 20.87 22.39
C LEU A 23 33.84 19.59 23.21
N PHE A 24 33.53 19.75 24.50
CA PHE A 24 33.34 18.67 25.45
C PHE A 24 32.16 17.81 25.03
N ALA A 25 32.43 16.61 24.51
CA ALA A 25 31.49 15.52 24.39
C ALA A 25 31.83 14.52 25.48
N GLN A 26 30.81 14.17 26.27
CA GLN A 26 30.84 13.25 27.40
C GLN A 26 31.03 11.83 26.86
N ASP A 27 31.94 11.09 27.47
CA ASP A 27 32.38 9.75 27.05
C ASP A 27 31.22 8.74 27.07
N ILE A 28 30.83 8.25 25.89
CA ILE A 28 29.98 7.07 25.66
C ILE A 28 30.92 5.85 25.73
N ASP A 29 31.33 5.45 26.93
CA ASP A 29 32.37 4.43 27.14
C ASP A 29 31.94 3.31 28.09
N THR A 30 30.64 2.99 28.16
CA THR A 30 30.13 1.86 28.96
C THR A 30 29.11 0.93 28.29
N LEU A 31 28.87 1.05 26.98
CA LEU A 31 28.15 0.00 26.24
C LEU A 31 29.14 -1.07 25.76
N ASP A 32 28.96 -2.30 26.24
CA ASP A 32 29.70 -3.46 25.79
C ASP A 32 29.29 -3.75 24.33
N TRP A 33 30.17 -3.42 23.40
CA TRP A 33 29.92 -3.41 21.95
C TRP A 33 29.65 -4.79 21.33
N ASP A 34 29.83 -5.86 22.10
CA ASP A 34 29.66 -7.24 21.65
C ASP A 34 28.18 -7.62 21.40
N GLU A 35 27.19 -6.90 21.95
CA GLU A 35 25.75 -7.17 21.73
C GLU A 35 25.18 -6.58 20.43
N ILE A 36 25.71 -5.45 19.94
CA ILE A 36 25.28 -4.82 18.67
C ILE A 36 25.78 -5.63 17.46
N VAL A 37 26.82 -6.41 17.68
CA VAL A 37 27.60 -7.19 16.71
C VAL A 37 26.90 -8.50 16.33
N GLU A 38 26.07 -9.09 17.20
CA GLU A 38 25.25 -10.27 16.86
C GLU A 38 24.05 -9.99 15.93
N LEU A 39 23.73 -8.71 15.65
CA LEU A 39 22.65 -8.32 14.72
C LEU A 39 23.00 -8.56 13.25
N ALA A 40 24.27 -8.81 12.91
CA ALA A 40 24.76 -9.00 11.54
C ALA A 40 25.10 -10.46 11.18
N ASP A 41 24.80 -11.43 12.05
CA ASP A 41 25.09 -12.85 11.79
C ASP A 41 24.06 -13.50 10.84
N THR A 42 24.22 -13.17 9.56
CA THR A 42 23.69 -13.91 8.41
C THR A 42 24.83 -14.73 7.80
N ALA A 43 25.36 -15.70 8.55
CA ALA A 43 26.22 -16.74 7.99
C ALA A 43 25.36 -17.96 7.62
N PHE A 44 24.79 -17.95 6.41
CA PHE A 44 24.41 -19.20 5.73
C PHE A 44 24.97 -19.23 4.32
N ARG A 45 25.82 -20.22 4.07
CA ARG A 45 26.27 -20.61 2.73
C ARG A 45 25.02 -20.98 1.94
N GLU A 46 24.75 -20.28 0.85
CA GLU A 46 23.62 -20.46 -0.07
C GLU A 46 22.38 -19.57 0.16
N SER A 47 22.56 -18.25 0.27
CA SER A 47 21.69 -17.31 -0.46
C SER A 47 22.41 -15.97 -0.60
N LEU A 48 22.18 -15.29 -1.72
CA LEU A 48 22.91 -14.07 -2.09
C LEU A 48 22.58 -12.93 -1.09
N ASP A 49 23.52 -12.57 -0.23
CA ASP A 49 23.51 -11.27 0.45
C ASP A 49 23.71 -10.17 -0.61
N THR A 50 22.86 -9.15 -0.59
CA THR A 50 22.95 -8.04 -1.56
C THR A 50 23.55 -6.85 -0.85
N ILE A 51 24.74 -6.44 -1.30
CA ILE A 51 25.39 -5.21 -0.88
C ILE A 51 25.46 -4.30 -2.10
N TYR A 52 25.07 -3.05 -1.91
CA TYR A 52 25.15 -2.02 -2.94
C TYR A 52 26.52 -1.35 -2.87
N LEU A 53 27.24 -1.36 -3.98
CA LEU A 53 28.46 -0.58 -4.15
C LEU A 53 28.10 0.59 -5.07
N LEU A 54 28.12 1.82 -4.54
CA LEU A 54 27.80 3.00 -5.31
C LEU A 54 29.11 3.54 -5.90
N GLU A 55 29.29 3.42 -7.22
CA GLU A 55 30.43 4.00 -7.92
C GLU A 55 29.98 5.11 -8.87
N ASP A 56 30.60 6.29 -8.76
CA ASP A 56 30.18 7.52 -9.45
C ASP A 56 30.46 7.55 -10.97
N GLU A 57 31.15 6.56 -11.57
CA GLU A 57 31.41 6.53 -13.02
C GLU A 57 31.53 5.09 -13.58
N TYR A 58 30.74 4.75 -14.60
CA TYR A 58 30.96 3.54 -15.43
C TYR A 58 31.11 3.89 -16.91
N THR A 59 32.22 3.46 -17.52
CA THR A 59 32.36 3.36 -18.98
C THR A 59 31.97 1.97 -19.44
N SER A 60 30.98 1.88 -20.32
CA SER A 60 30.52 0.65 -20.95
C SER A 60 31.66 -0.10 -21.65
N GLY A 61 32.21 -1.12 -20.98
CA GLY A 61 33.25 -1.97 -21.57
C GLY A 61 34.25 -2.56 -20.60
N GLU A 62 34.35 -2.07 -19.36
CA GLU A 62 35.23 -2.67 -18.35
C GLU A 62 34.46 -3.69 -17.51
N SER A 63 34.81 -4.96 -17.67
CA SER A 63 34.43 -6.01 -16.73
C SER A 63 34.76 -5.57 -15.31
N TYR A 64 33.78 -5.64 -14.40
CA TYR A 64 33.93 -5.40 -12.95
C TYR A 64 35.28 -5.93 -12.45
N ARG A 65 35.89 -5.23 -11.47
CA ARG A 65 36.90 -5.86 -10.61
C ARG A 65 36.23 -6.98 -9.81
N THR A 66 36.12 -8.14 -10.44
CA THR A 66 35.66 -9.37 -9.81
C THR A 66 36.60 -9.71 -8.65
N GLY A 67 36.03 -10.08 -7.50
CA GLY A 67 36.80 -10.52 -6.33
C GLY A 67 37.20 -9.42 -5.33
N PHE A 68 36.43 -8.35 -5.22
CA PHE A 68 36.59 -7.42 -4.08
C PHE A 68 36.05 -8.07 -2.81
N GLU A 69 36.92 -8.78 -2.10
CA GLU A 69 36.69 -9.18 -0.72
C GLU A 69 37.10 -7.99 0.15
N THR A 70 36.12 -7.25 0.67
CA THR A 70 36.38 -6.32 1.77
C THR A 70 36.04 -7.03 3.07
N THR A 71 37.01 -7.13 3.96
CA THR A 71 36.78 -7.53 5.33
C THR A 71 36.55 -6.24 6.11
N CYS A 72 35.30 -5.93 6.42
CA CYS A 72 35.02 -4.85 7.37
C CYS A 72 35.44 -5.35 8.76
N LEU A 73 36.62 -4.95 9.21
CA LEU A 73 37.12 -5.25 10.55
C LEU A 73 36.65 -4.15 11.50
N SER A 74 35.54 -4.39 12.17
CA SER A 74 35.16 -3.69 13.40
C SER A 74 34.84 -4.75 14.44
N GLY A 75 35.51 -4.71 15.60
CA GLY A 75 35.13 -5.54 16.76
C GLY A 75 35.28 -7.06 16.64
N GLY A 76 35.96 -7.61 15.61
CA GLY A 76 36.19 -9.06 15.51
C GLY A 76 35.20 -9.84 14.64
N ILE A 77 34.24 -9.19 13.98
CA ILE A 77 33.47 -9.81 12.90
C ILE A 77 34.21 -9.63 11.57
N SER A 78 34.21 -10.67 10.75
CA SER A 78 34.57 -10.58 9.33
C SER A 78 33.31 -10.70 8.46
N MET A 79 32.82 -9.60 7.91
CA MET A 79 31.84 -9.64 6.81
C MET A 79 32.59 -9.88 5.51
N SER A 80 32.20 -10.90 4.74
CA SER A 80 32.78 -11.22 3.43
C SER A 80 31.78 -10.93 2.33
N ILE A 81 32.05 -9.90 1.53
CA ILE A 81 31.17 -9.45 0.46
C ILE A 81 31.58 -10.13 -0.85
N ASN A 82 30.71 -10.95 -1.43
CA ASN A 82 30.95 -11.59 -2.73
C ASN A 82 29.97 -11.04 -3.77
N LEU A 83 30.41 -10.05 -4.54
CA LEU A 83 29.61 -9.53 -5.64
C LEU A 83 29.48 -10.58 -6.75
N ASN A 84 28.25 -10.83 -7.20
CA ASN A 84 27.98 -11.74 -8.30
C ASN A 84 28.63 -11.20 -9.59
N LYS A 85 29.06 -12.10 -10.49
CA LYS A 85 29.78 -11.75 -11.72
C LYS A 85 28.89 -11.14 -12.81
N THR A 86 27.57 -11.15 -12.61
CA THR A 86 26.58 -10.74 -13.60
C THR A 86 25.72 -9.62 -13.03
N LEU A 87 25.76 -8.47 -13.68
CA LEU A 87 24.85 -7.35 -13.41
C LEU A 87 23.44 -7.72 -13.87
N LYS A 88 22.46 -7.27 -13.10
CA LYS A 88 21.03 -7.49 -13.35
C LYS A 88 20.33 -6.14 -13.26
N ASP A 89 19.43 -5.87 -14.20
CA ASP A 89 18.69 -4.62 -14.22
C ASP A 89 17.71 -4.58 -13.05
N ILE A 90 17.72 -3.52 -12.25
CA ILE A 90 16.74 -3.35 -11.19
C ILE A 90 15.44 -2.85 -11.84
N ASN A 91 14.34 -3.58 -11.61
CA ASN A 91 13.03 -3.07 -12.00
C ASN A 91 12.62 -1.93 -11.07
N LYS A 92 12.80 -0.70 -11.54
CA LYS A 92 12.51 0.51 -10.77
C LYS A 92 11.05 0.59 -10.29
N GLY A 93 10.11 -0.11 -10.94
CA GLY A 93 8.71 -0.17 -10.51
C GLY A 93 8.49 -0.80 -9.12
N HIS A 94 9.50 -1.42 -8.52
CA HIS A 94 9.45 -1.89 -7.12
C HIS A 94 9.59 -0.77 -6.11
N TYR A 95 10.08 0.41 -6.52
CA TYR A 95 10.12 1.59 -5.68
C TYR A 95 8.84 2.41 -5.89
N GLY A 96 7.76 1.91 -5.28
CA GLY A 96 6.44 2.53 -5.37
C GLY A 96 5.80 2.84 -4.02
N ILE A 97 4.84 3.75 -4.05
CA ILE A 97 4.09 4.22 -2.87
C ILE A 97 2.59 4.19 -3.19
N ASN A 98 1.79 3.61 -2.30
CA ASN A 98 0.33 3.68 -2.41
C ASN A 98 -0.19 5.01 -1.83
N ILE A 99 -1.06 5.69 -2.58
CA ILE A 99 -1.62 7.00 -2.26
C ILE A 99 -3.10 6.86 -1.94
N THR A 100 -3.40 6.57 -0.67
CA THR A 100 -4.77 6.43 -0.17
C THR A 100 -5.12 7.47 0.87
N GLY A 101 -6.28 8.12 0.69
CA GLY A 101 -6.85 9.04 1.68
C GLY A 101 -6.03 10.31 1.94
N MET A 102 -4.95 10.56 1.21
CA MET A 102 -4.00 11.62 1.57
C MET A 102 -4.55 13.03 1.35
N PHE A 103 -5.47 13.23 0.42
CA PHE A 103 -5.88 14.57 -0.01
C PHE A 103 -6.92 15.23 0.90
N SER A 104 -7.32 14.59 2.01
CA SER A 104 -8.28 15.17 2.93
C SER A 104 -7.73 16.42 3.67
N PRO A 105 -8.59 17.40 4.06
CA PRO A 105 -8.16 18.58 4.82
C PRO A 105 -7.41 18.27 6.12
N ALA A 106 -7.72 17.13 6.75
CA ALA A 106 -7.08 16.66 7.98
C ALA A 106 -5.81 15.83 7.72
N THR A 107 -5.53 15.49 6.46
CA THR A 107 -4.34 14.75 6.03
C THR A 107 -3.36 15.71 5.34
N LEU A 108 -3.27 15.66 4.01
CA LEU A 108 -2.31 16.40 3.19
C LEU A 108 -3.02 17.12 2.02
N TYR A 109 -4.21 17.68 2.25
CA TYR A 109 -4.88 18.56 1.29
C TYR A 109 -3.93 19.66 0.82
N GLU A 110 -3.88 19.90 -0.49
CA GLU A 110 -2.98 20.86 -1.10
C GLU A 110 -3.10 22.26 -0.50
N GLY A 111 -1.97 22.83 -0.10
CA GLY A 111 -1.91 24.19 0.39
C GLY A 111 -0.59 24.46 1.12
N PRO A 112 -0.42 25.67 1.68
CA PRO A 112 0.82 26.05 2.35
C PRO A 112 1.17 25.13 3.54
N TYR A 113 0.16 24.51 4.15
CA TYR A 113 0.30 23.66 5.34
C TYR A 113 0.70 22.21 5.06
N SER A 114 0.63 21.77 3.80
CA SER A 114 1.02 20.42 3.34
C SER A 114 2.16 20.47 2.31
N ALA A 115 2.60 21.67 1.91
CA ALA A 115 3.59 21.89 0.87
C ALA A 115 4.91 21.17 1.15
N GLU A 116 5.32 21.15 2.42
CA GLU A 116 6.53 20.45 2.86
C GLU A 116 6.37 18.93 2.73
N GLN A 117 5.25 18.36 3.15
CA GLN A 117 4.99 16.93 3.02
C GLN A 117 4.84 16.49 1.56
N TRP A 118 4.31 17.34 0.68
CA TRP A 118 4.32 17.10 -0.76
C TRP A 118 5.73 17.21 -1.34
N GLN A 119 6.56 18.13 -0.85
CA GLN A 119 7.98 18.19 -1.22
C GLN A 119 8.69 16.90 -0.81
N TRP A 120 8.47 16.39 0.40
CA TRP A 120 9.08 15.14 0.83
C TRP A 120 8.76 13.96 -0.07
N LEU A 121 7.52 13.84 -0.59
CA LEU A 121 7.18 12.80 -1.57
C LEU A 121 7.84 13.03 -2.93
N SER A 122 7.96 14.30 -3.35
CA SER A 122 8.72 14.70 -4.54
C SER A 122 10.19 14.30 -4.46
N ASP A 123 10.81 14.56 -3.30
CA ASP A 123 12.21 14.27 -3.03
C ASP A 123 12.49 12.76 -3.04
N LEU A 124 11.49 11.91 -2.73
CA LEU A 124 11.63 10.45 -2.82
C LEU A 124 11.68 9.94 -4.27
N GLN A 125 11.15 10.67 -5.26
CA GLN A 125 11.06 10.21 -6.66
C GLN A 125 10.48 8.79 -6.82
N PRO A 126 9.29 8.47 -6.25
CA PRO A 126 8.68 7.16 -6.46
C PRO A 126 8.52 6.88 -7.95
N LYS A 127 8.92 5.67 -8.38
CA LYS A 127 8.74 5.26 -9.78
C LYS A 127 7.30 4.86 -10.06
N THR A 128 6.59 4.35 -9.04
CA THR A 128 5.20 3.92 -9.18
C THR A 128 4.33 4.52 -8.10
N LEU A 129 3.17 5.06 -8.49
CA LEU A 129 2.11 5.45 -7.56
C LEU A 129 0.86 4.63 -7.83
N ARG A 130 0.23 4.15 -6.76
CA ARG A 130 -1.13 3.62 -6.81
C ARG A 130 -2.11 4.64 -6.26
N PHE A 131 -3.24 4.83 -6.93
CA PHE A 131 -4.26 5.81 -6.55
C PHE A 131 -5.67 5.37 -6.98
N PRO A 132 -6.73 5.69 -6.23
CA PRO A 132 -6.74 6.20 -4.86
C PRO A 132 -6.58 5.08 -3.81
N GLY A 133 -6.69 3.82 -4.23
CA GLY A 133 -6.27 2.64 -3.48
C GLY A 133 -6.97 2.35 -2.13
N GLY A 134 -6.65 1.19 -1.56
CA GLY A 134 -7.09 0.75 -0.24
C GLY A 134 -8.58 0.39 -0.18
N SER A 135 -9.03 -0.02 1.01
CA SER A 135 -10.44 -0.35 1.20
C SER A 135 -11.39 0.83 0.90
N SER A 136 -10.92 2.06 1.11
CA SER A 136 -11.68 3.28 0.87
C SER A 136 -11.99 3.55 -0.61
N SER A 137 -11.25 2.96 -1.57
CA SER A 137 -11.47 3.21 -3.01
C SER A 137 -12.74 2.56 -3.56
N LYS A 138 -13.37 1.64 -2.81
CA LYS A 138 -14.54 0.87 -3.24
C LYS A 138 -15.76 1.72 -3.64
N PHE A 139 -15.86 2.96 -3.14
CA PHE A 139 -16.98 3.87 -3.40
C PHE A 139 -16.52 5.28 -3.80
N MET A 140 -15.28 5.41 -4.28
CA MET A 140 -14.78 6.70 -4.75
C MET A 140 -15.21 6.92 -6.21
N HIS A 141 -15.89 8.04 -6.47
CA HIS A 141 -16.20 8.51 -7.81
C HIS A 141 -15.28 9.68 -8.13
N LEU A 142 -14.24 9.43 -8.93
CA LEU A 142 -13.22 10.45 -9.18
C LEU A 142 -13.66 11.50 -10.22
N ARG A 143 -14.80 11.26 -10.87
CA ARG A 143 -15.44 12.13 -11.87
C ARG A 143 -16.95 12.19 -11.62
N PRO A 144 -17.64 13.23 -12.14
CA PRO A 144 -19.09 13.20 -12.26
C PRO A 144 -19.55 11.91 -12.94
N TYR A 145 -20.48 11.18 -12.33
CA TYR A 145 -20.88 9.83 -12.75
C TYR A 145 -22.40 9.62 -12.85
N LYS A 146 -23.19 10.54 -12.29
CA LYS A 146 -24.66 10.47 -12.31
C LYS A 146 -25.27 11.83 -12.60
N ASP A 147 -26.49 11.80 -13.13
CA ASP A 147 -27.39 12.95 -13.27
C ASP A 147 -28.62 12.66 -12.42
N ALA A 148 -28.57 13.05 -11.13
CA ALA A 148 -29.61 12.74 -10.17
C ALA A 148 -30.90 13.55 -10.40
N ASN A 149 -30.82 14.67 -11.12
CA ASN A 149 -31.95 15.57 -11.32
C ASN A 149 -32.62 15.41 -12.71
N GLY A 150 -31.97 14.68 -13.63
CA GLY A 150 -32.45 14.36 -14.98
C GLY A 150 -32.37 15.52 -15.97
N ASP A 151 -31.50 16.50 -15.75
CA ASP A 151 -31.34 17.68 -16.62
C ASP A 151 -30.38 17.45 -17.82
N GLY A 152 -29.78 16.26 -17.89
CA GLY A 152 -28.82 15.86 -18.92
C GLY A 152 -27.38 16.30 -18.64
N ILE A 153 -27.09 16.82 -17.44
CA ILE A 153 -25.77 17.26 -16.99
C ILE A 153 -25.37 16.39 -15.78
N LEU A 154 -24.17 15.83 -15.81
CA LEU A 154 -23.67 15.07 -14.68
C LEU A 154 -23.42 15.98 -13.46
N ASP A 155 -23.85 15.53 -12.30
CA ASP A 155 -23.71 16.22 -11.04
C ASP A 155 -22.23 16.39 -10.67
N SER A 156 -21.85 17.59 -10.25
CA SER A 156 -20.51 17.83 -9.75
C SER A 156 -20.22 17.03 -8.49
N ILE A 157 -19.04 16.45 -8.41
CA ILE A 157 -18.52 15.79 -7.20
C ILE A 157 -17.64 16.74 -6.37
N LYS A 158 -17.28 16.31 -5.16
CA LYS A 158 -16.26 16.93 -4.29
C LYS A 158 -15.32 15.84 -3.78
N GLY A 159 -14.06 16.19 -3.50
CA GLY A 159 -13.09 15.30 -2.89
C GLY A 159 -12.89 14.01 -3.69
N TYR A 160 -13.17 12.88 -3.05
CA TYR A 160 -13.17 11.54 -3.66
C TYR A 160 -14.54 11.13 -4.24
N GLY A 161 -15.56 11.97 -4.13
CA GLY A 161 -16.88 11.75 -4.72
C GLY A 161 -17.72 10.71 -4.01
N TYR A 162 -17.58 10.55 -2.69
CA TYR A 162 -18.44 9.66 -1.92
C TYR A 162 -19.91 10.10 -2.04
N ASP A 163 -20.82 9.17 -2.24
CA ASP A 163 -22.25 9.46 -2.23
C ASP A 163 -22.92 8.77 -1.05
N ILE A 164 -23.43 9.56 -0.11
CA ILE A 164 -24.06 9.02 1.10
C ILE A 164 -25.32 8.20 0.80
N LEU A 165 -26.09 8.57 -0.22
CA LEU A 165 -27.32 7.83 -0.54
C LEU A 165 -26.99 6.46 -1.15
N GLU A 166 -25.98 6.42 -2.01
CA GLU A 166 -25.37 5.19 -2.51
C GLU A 166 -24.85 4.32 -1.37
N LEU A 167 -24.00 4.89 -0.48
CA LEU A 167 -23.44 4.17 0.65
C LEU A 167 -24.54 3.58 1.56
N ILE A 168 -25.53 4.37 1.98
CA ILE A 168 -26.61 3.88 2.83
C ILE A 168 -27.33 2.73 2.12
N LYS A 169 -27.70 2.89 0.85
CA LYS A 169 -28.45 1.87 0.12
C LYS A 169 -27.67 0.57 -0.07
N TYR A 170 -26.39 0.69 -0.37
CA TYR A 170 -25.50 -0.46 -0.53
C TYR A 170 -25.38 -1.26 0.76
N TYR A 171 -25.14 -0.58 1.89
CA TYR A 171 -25.01 -1.26 3.17
C TYR A 171 -26.35 -1.76 3.73
N ASP A 172 -27.47 -1.07 3.50
CA ASP A 172 -28.81 -1.52 3.87
C ASP A 172 -29.12 -2.86 3.17
N SER A 173 -28.78 -2.98 1.89
CA SER A 173 -28.98 -4.23 1.13
C SER A 173 -28.17 -5.44 1.62
N THR A 174 -27.20 -5.26 2.52
CA THR A 174 -26.30 -6.35 2.94
C THR A 174 -26.99 -7.45 3.72
N ASP A 175 -28.12 -7.15 4.38
CA ASP A 175 -28.95 -8.12 5.10
C ASP A 175 -30.08 -8.73 4.24
N ASP A 176 -29.99 -8.53 2.92
CA ASP A 176 -30.96 -8.92 1.89
C ASP A 176 -32.35 -8.25 2.07
N SER A 177 -32.43 -7.12 2.78
CA SER A 177 -33.61 -6.26 2.89
C SER A 177 -33.26 -4.77 2.70
N LEU A 178 -34.25 -3.92 2.45
CA LEU A 178 -34.08 -2.46 2.55
C LEU A 178 -34.98 -1.96 3.66
N GLN A 179 -34.39 -1.43 4.70
CA GLN A 179 -35.09 -0.92 5.87
C GLN A 179 -35.13 0.61 5.87
N ILE A 180 -34.22 1.26 5.14
CA ILE A 180 -34.08 2.71 5.12
C ILE A 180 -34.83 3.33 3.94
N ASP A 181 -35.80 4.21 4.25
CA ASP A 181 -36.44 5.05 3.25
C ASP A 181 -35.57 6.27 2.93
N LEU A 182 -34.87 6.21 1.79
CA LEU A 182 -34.01 7.29 1.30
C LEU A 182 -34.79 8.52 0.79
N LEU A 183 -36.10 8.40 0.57
CA LEU A 183 -36.93 9.57 0.24
C LEU A 183 -37.27 10.39 1.49
N ASP A 184 -37.16 9.78 2.68
CA ASP A 184 -37.30 10.47 3.95
C ASP A 184 -35.97 11.10 4.38
N SER A 185 -35.84 12.39 4.11
CA SER A 185 -34.69 13.19 4.56
C SER A 185 -34.39 13.08 6.07
N SER A 186 -35.40 12.79 6.91
CA SER A 186 -35.19 12.65 8.35
C SER A 186 -34.42 11.38 8.71
N SER A 187 -34.59 10.30 7.95
CA SER A 187 -33.83 9.05 8.10
C SER A 187 -32.35 9.25 7.76
N VAL A 188 -32.06 9.91 6.63
CA VAL A 188 -30.68 10.21 6.21
C VAL A 188 -30.00 11.13 7.22
N ILE A 189 -30.70 12.16 7.71
CA ILE A 189 -30.18 13.06 8.75
C ILE A 189 -29.92 12.31 10.06
N ALA A 190 -30.78 11.36 10.45
CA ALA A 190 -30.57 10.56 11.64
C ALA A 190 -29.30 9.71 11.53
N ILE A 191 -29.09 9.05 10.39
CA ILE A 191 -27.87 8.26 10.12
C ILE A 191 -26.61 9.13 10.14
N LEU A 192 -26.66 10.31 9.50
CA LEU A 192 -25.53 11.25 9.47
C LEU A 192 -25.18 11.82 10.85
N ASN A 193 -26.15 11.91 11.76
CA ASN A 193 -25.97 12.38 13.13
C ASN A 193 -25.69 11.26 14.14
N GLU A 194 -25.68 9.99 13.71
CA GLU A 194 -25.33 8.88 14.58
C GLU A 194 -23.82 8.89 14.85
N PHE A 195 -23.43 8.72 16.11
CA PHE A 195 -22.03 8.71 16.56
C PHE A 195 -21.58 7.33 17.05
N ASN A 196 -22.50 6.40 17.27
CA ASN A 196 -22.24 5.03 17.69
C ASN A 196 -22.54 4.06 16.54
N TYR A 197 -21.50 3.48 15.93
CA TYR A 197 -21.66 2.56 14.80
C TYR A 197 -22.51 1.32 15.15
N ASN A 198 -22.56 0.89 16.42
CA ASN A 198 -23.38 -0.26 16.84
C ASN A 198 -24.88 -0.04 16.57
N ASN A 199 -25.32 1.21 16.46
CA ASN A 199 -26.71 1.53 16.12
C ASN A 199 -27.04 1.26 14.64
N PHE A 200 -26.03 1.06 13.78
CA PHE A 200 -26.25 0.68 12.38
C PHE A 200 -26.57 -0.81 12.22
N GLU A 201 -26.18 -1.65 13.18
CA GLU A 201 -26.42 -3.10 13.15
C GLU A 201 -27.89 -3.50 13.11
N THR A 202 -28.82 -2.55 13.28
CA THR A 202 -30.26 -2.80 13.17
C THR A 202 -30.74 -2.91 11.73
N TRP A 203 -30.00 -2.33 10.77
CA TRP A 203 -30.41 -2.24 9.35
C TRP A 203 -29.32 -2.61 8.35
N LEU A 204 -28.11 -2.93 8.81
CA LEU A 204 -27.06 -3.55 7.98
C LEU A 204 -26.42 -4.74 8.71
N LYS A 205 -25.65 -5.56 8.00
CA LYS A 205 -24.91 -6.66 8.63
C LYS A 205 -23.93 -6.14 9.69
N PRO A 206 -23.94 -6.68 10.94
CA PRO A 206 -23.12 -6.17 12.03
C PRO A 206 -21.62 -6.07 11.71
N ALA A 207 -21.08 -7.06 11.00
CA ALA A 207 -19.66 -7.10 10.60
C ALA A 207 -19.24 -5.93 9.68
N LEU A 208 -20.20 -5.23 9.07
CA LEU A 208 -19.98 -4.11 8.14
C LEU A 208 -20.26 -2.74 8.76
N ALA A 209 -20.74 -2.68 10.01
CA ALA A 209 -21.16 -1.43 10.65
C ALA A 209 -20.01 -0.44 10.85
N ALA A 210 -18.85 -0.93 11.30
CA ALA A 210 -17.64 -0.11 11.47
C ALA A 210 -17.17 0.46 10.12
N GLN A 211 -17.17 -0.37 9.08
CA GLN A 211 -16.76 0.06 7.74
C GLN A 211 -17.68 1.13 7.15
N PHE A 212 -19.01 0.99 7.31
CA PHE A 212 -19.95 2.05 6.92
C PHE A 212 -19.72 3.35 7.69
N PHE A 213 -19.41 3.25 8.99
CA PHE A 213 -19.11 4.41 9.82
C PHE A 213 -17.90 5.19 9.27
N ASP A 214 -16.85 4.50 8.83
CA ASP A 214 -15.67 5.13 8.23
C ASP A 214 -16.02 5.85 6.92
N PHE A 215 -16.75 5.20 6.00
CA PHE A 215 -17.20 5.83 4.76
C PHE A 215 -18.10 7.05 4.99
N LYS A 216 -18.96 7.00 6.03
CA LYS A 216 -19.79 8.13 6.43
C LYS A 216 -18.92 9.31 6.89
N GLU A 217 -17.86 9.07 7.66
CA GLU A 217 -16.94 10.12 8.08
C GLU A 217 -16.13 10.69 6.89
N ASP A 218 -15.73 9.85 5.95
CA ASP A 218 -15.10 10.30 4.69
C ASP A 218 -16.02 11.21 3.88
N PHE A 219 -17.30 10.83 3.73
CA PHE A 219 -18.33 11.68 3.13
C PHE A 219 -18.47 13.02 3.87
N ARG A 220 -18.60 13.00 5.21
CA ARG A 220 -18.72 14.24 6.00
C ARG A 220 -17.51 15.14 5.86
N ASN A 221 -16.32 14.57 5.70
CA ASN A 221 -15.09 15.34 5.48
C ASN A 221 -15.06 15.99 4.10
N GLN A 222 -15.53 15.30 3.05
CA GLN A 222 -15.62 15.90 1.71
C GLN A 222 -16.66 17.03 1.65
N GLU A 223 -17.76 16.95 2.41
CA GLU A 223 -18.81 17.97 2.36
C GLU A 223 -18.37 19.33 2.90
N LYS A 224 -17.27 19.37 3.64
CA LYS A 224 -16.61 20.59 4.12
C LYS A 224 -15.82 21.32 3.01
N LEU A 225 -15.61 20.69 1.86
CA LEU A 225 -14.85 21.25 0.74
C LEU A 225 -15.64 22.29 -0.05
N SER A 226 -14.91 23.16 -0.76
CA SER A 226 -15.54 24.11 -1.67
C SER A 226 -16.07 23.39 -2.92
N PRO A 227 -17.12 23.91 -3.58
CA PRO A 227 -17.56 23.37 -4.87
C PRO A 227 -16.42 23.36 -5.89
N GLY A 228 -16.18 22.21 -6.53
CA GLY A 228 -15.11 22.02 -7.53
C GLY A 228 -13.77 21.52 -6.98
N ASP A 229 -13.62 21.38 -5.66
CA ASP A 229 -12.43 20.77 -5.06
C ASP A 229 -12.44 19.26 -5.25
N ASN A 230 -11.76 18.76 -6.29
CA ASN A 230 -11.69 17.32 -6.60
C ASN A 230 -10.28 16.78 -6.37
N TYR A 231 -10.16 15.62 -5.73
CA TYR A 231 -8.85 15.07 -5.35
C TYR A 231 -8.09 14.42 -6.51
N ILE A 232 -8.77 14.06 -7.60
CA ILE A 232 -8.09 13.64 -8.84
C ILE A 232 -7.19 14.75 -9.40
N ASP A 233 -7.60 16.02 -9.28
CA ASP A 233 -6.80 17.15 -9.76
C ASP A 233 -5.60 17.40 -8.85
N GLN A 234 -5.78 17.25 -7.53
CA GLN A 234 -4.66 17.28 -6.57
C GLN A 234 -3.66 16.16 -6.85
N PHE A 235 -4.13 14.96 -7.21
CA PHE A 235 -3.26 13.87 -7.61
C PHE A 235 -2.47 14.18 -8.89
N ILE A 236 -3.11 14.79 -9.91
CA ILE A 236 -2.40 15.24 -11.13
C ILE A 236 -1.34 16.28 -10.77
N ARG A 237 -1.64 17.23 -9.88
CA ARG A 237 -0.67 18.24 -9.40
C ARG A 237 0.48 17.61 -8.63
N LEU A 238 0.23 16.58 -7.83
CA LEU A 238 1.26 15.83 -7.13
C LEU A 238 2.20 15.12 -8.12
N VAL A 239 1.66 14.40 -9.11
CA VAL A 239 2.49 13.75 -10.15
C VAL A 239 3.30 14.79 -10.92
N LYS A 240 2.66 15.89 -11.35
CA LYS A 240 3.32 17.01 -12.02
C LYS A 240 4.45 17.58 -11.19
N LYS A 241 4.26 17.75 -9.88
CA LYS A 241 5.29 18.23 -8.95
C LYS A 241 6.48 17.28 -8.94
N ILE A 242 6.25 15.99 -8.73
CA ILE A 242 7.30 14.95 -8.69
C ILE A 242 8.14 15.00 -9.98
N GLU A 243 7.50 15.04 -11.15
CA GLU A 243 8.20 15.02 -12.44
C GLU A 243 8.84 16.37 -12.82
N THR A 244 8.28 17.49 -12.35
CA THR A 244 8.84 18.83 -12.60
C THR A 244 10.06 19.10 -11.73
N ASP A 245 10.03 18.69 -10.46
CA ASP A 245 11.15 18.84 -9.53
C ASP A 245 12.32 17.91 -9.93
N ASN A 246 12.03 16.83 -10.67
CA ASN A 246 12.99 15.80 -11.02
C ASN A 246 13.03 15.55 -12.55
N PRO A 247 13.70 16.42 -13.34
CA PRO A 247 13.69 16.34 -14.79
C PRO A 247 14.18 15.00 -15.33
N GLY A 248 13.38 14.38 -16.21
CA GLY A 248 13.67 13.08 -16.81
C GLY A 248 13.09 11.89 -16.04
N HIS A 249 12.54 12.12 -14.85
CA HIS A 249 11.74 11.14 -14.13
C HIS A 249 10.31 11.10 -14.67
N VAL A 250 9.74 9.90 -14.76
CA VAL A 250 8.35 9.67 -15.12
C VAL A 250 7.75 8.69 -14.13
N VAL A 251 6.65 9.09 -13.50
CA VAL A 251 5.90 8.29 -12.54
C VAL A 251 4.92 7.40 -13.28
N ASP A 252 5.00 6.09 -13.04
CA ASP A 252 4.04 5.13 -13.55
C ASP A 252 2.85 5.06 -12.59
N VAL A 253 1.63 5.29 -13.08
CA VAL A 253 0.42 5.28 -12.24
C VAL A 253 -0.42 4.03 -12.47
N ILE A 254 -0.78 3.35 -11.38
CA ILE A 254 -1.80 2.29 -11.35
C ILE A 254 -3.07 2.86 -10.71
N VAL A 255 -4.18 2.82 -11.44
CA VAL A 255 -5.47 3.31 -10.93
C VAL A 255 -6.29 2.15 -10.37
N CYS A 256 -6.67 2.23 -9.10
CA CYS A 256 -7.61 1.28 -8.50
C CYS A 256 -9.05 1.75 -8.77
N LEU A 257 -9.82 0.94 -9.49
CA LEU A 257 -11.15 1.32 -9.95
C LEU A 257 -12.23 0.96 -8.92
N ASN A 258 -13.24 1.83 -8.79
CA ASN A 258 -14.51 1.48 -8.16
C ASN A 258 -15.30 0.61 -9.15
N ILE A 259 -15.23 -0.71 -9.01
CA ILE A 259 -15.99 -1.60 -9.89
C ILE A 259 -17.42 -1.87 -9.40
N LEU A 260 -17.81 -1.33 -8.24
CA LEU A 260 -19.08 -1.66 -7.60
C LEU A 260 -20.22 -0.85 -8.21
N THR A 261 -19.98 0.46 -8.37
CA THR A 261 -21.02 1.46 -8.67
C THR A 261 -20.65 2.42 -9.79
N GLU A 262 -19.41 2.41 -10.28
CA GLU A 262 -18.98 3.23 -11.41
C GLU A 262 -18.99 2.42 -12.71
N LYS A 263 -19.58 2.94 -13.80
CA LYS A 263 -19.67 2.19 -15.05
C LYS A 263 -18.29 1.95 -15.66
N ALA A 264 -18.15 0.88 -16.44
CA ALA A 264 -16.91 0.58 -17.15
C ALA A 264 -16.46 1.71 -18.09
N THR A 265 -17.41 2.43 -18.69
CA THR A 265 -17.14 3.63 -19.51
C THR A 265 -16.60 4.78 -18.67
N ASP A 266 -17.19 5.01 -17.50
CA ASP A 266 -16.86 6.14 -16.62
C ASP A 266 -15.49 5.91 -15.96
N SER A 267 -15.21 4.66 -15.56
CA SER A 267 -13.87 4.26 -15.11
C SER A 267 -12.80 4.44 -16.20
N ARG A 268 -13.14 4.22 -17.48
CA ARG A 268 -12.22 4.54 -18.58
C ARG A 268 -12.03 6.05 -18.72
N GLU A 269 -13.10 6.83 -18.59
CA GLU A 269 -13.02 8.29 -18.63
C GLU A 269 -12.11 8.87 -17.55
N ILE A 270 -11.99 8.23 -16.37
CA ILE A 270 -10.97 8.59 -15.37
C ILE A 270 -9.56 8.48 -15.95
N VAL A 271 -9.24 7.35 -16.60
CA VAL A 271 -7.90 7.14 -17.19
C VAL A 271 -7.65 8.12 -18.34
N ASP A 272 -8.66 8.36 -19.18
CA ASP A 272 -8.55 9.33 -20.26
C ASP A 272 -8.37 10.75 -19.71
N TYR A 273 -9.07 11.11 -18.63
CA TYR A 273 -8.90 12.40 -17.93
C TYR A 273 -7.48 12.58 -17.38
N LEU A 274 -6.93 11.58 -16.68
CA LEU A 274 -5.57 11.61 -16.15
C LEU A 274 -4.51 11.81 -17.25
N ARG A 275 -4.70 11.18 -18.41
CA ARG A 275 -3.74 11.22 -19.52
C ARG A 275 -3.87 12.46 -20.41
N ASN A 276 -5.05 13.06 -20.51
CA ASN A 276 -5.36 14.05 -21.53
C ASN A 276 -5.26 15.50 -21.03
N VAL A 277 -4.19 16.16 -21.46
CA VAL A 277 -3.87 17.58 -21.16
C VAL A 277 -4.95 18.58 -21.59
N ILE A 278 -5.83 18.21 -22.52
CA ILE A 278 -6.89 19.12 -23.02
C ILE A 278 -8.11 19.07 -22.10
N THR A 279 -8.42 17.88 -21.57
CA THR A 279 -9.64 17.66 -20.80
C THR A 279 -9.43 17.81 -19.30
N ASN A 280 -8.20 17.65 -18.81
CA ASN A 280 -7.91 17.90 -17.40
C ASN A 280 -7.61 19.37 -17.08
N SER A 281 -8.04 19.78 -15.89
CA SER A 281 -7.88 21.14 -15.36
C SER A 281 -6.42 21.54 -15.20
N GLU A 282 -5.53 20.56 -15.03
CA GLU A 282 -4.12 20.78 -14.72
C GLU A 282 -3.18 20.91 -15.92
N ASN A 283 -3.71 20.67 -17.13
CA ASN A 283 -2.98 20.65 -18.38
C ASN A 283 -1.72 19.78 -18.30
N TYR A 284 -1.83 18.59 -17.70
CA TYR A 284 -0.70 17.68 -17.46
C TYR A 284 -1.05 16.25 -17.82
N SER A 285 -0.11 15.51 -18.42
CA SER A 285 -0.34 14.14 -18.87
C SER A 285 0.26 13.17 -17.86
N VAL A 286 -0.59 12.48 -17.10
CA VAL A 286 -0.14 11.44 -16.18
C VAL A 286 0.11 10.14 -16.95
N ASN A 287 1.26 9.51 -16.72
CA ASN A 287 1.59 8.20 -17.30
C ASN A 287 0.89 7.06 -16.55
N VAL A 288 -0.43 6.92 -16.77
CA VAL A 288 -1.16 5.75 -16.28
C VAL A 288 -0.68 4.52 -17.05
N VAL A 289 -0.15 3.51 -16.37
CA VAL A 289 0.38 2.27 -16.98
C VAL A 289 -0.60 1.10 -16.88
N GLY A 290 -1.51 1.15 -15.91
CA GLY A 290 -2.45 0.08 -15.65
C GLY A 290 -3.60 0.48 -14.75
N VAL A 291 -4.60 -0.42 -14.71
CA VAL A 291 -5.71 -0.37 -13.76
C VAL A 291 -5.80 -1.66 -12.96
N GLU A 292 -6.17 -1.52 -11.70
CA GLU A 292 -6.59 -2.60 -10.80
C GLU A 292 -8.11 -2.68 -10.80
N MET A 293 -8.65 -3.84 -11.15
CA MET A 293 -10.09 -4.07 -11.28
C MET A 293 -10.72 -4.34 -9.91
N GLY A 294 -10.86 -3.30 -9.10
CA GLY A 294 -11.35 -3.39 -7.73
C GLY A 294 -10.29 -3.84 -6.73
N ASN A 295 -10.48 -3.47 -5.46
CA ASN A 295 -9.53 -3.73 -4.37
C ASN A 295 -9.99 -4.92 -3.52
N GLU A 296 -9.17 -5.97 -3.41
CA GLU A 296 -9.42 -7.13 -2.52
C GLU A 296 -10.80 -7.79 -2.77
N VAL A 297 -11.09 -8.03 -4.05
CA VAL A 297 -12.41 -8.47 -4.53
C VAL A 297 -12.81 -9.89 -4.10
N ALA A 298 -11.84 -10.68 -3.61
CA ALA A 298 -12.07 -12.03 -3.08
C ALA A 298 -12.62 -12.02 -1.64
N GLY A 299 -12.55 -10.89 -0.92
CA GLY A 299 -12.90 -10.79 0.49
C GLY A 299 -14.40 -10.75 0.77
N LYS A 300 -14.77 -11.08 2.02
CA LYS A 300 -16.15 -11.14 2.54
C LYS A 300 -17.06 -9.99 2.13
N PHE A 301 -16.55 -8.75 2.13
CA PHE A 301 -17.32 -7.59 1.71
C PHE A 301 -17.94 -7.77 0.31
N HIS A 302 -17.13 -8.16 -0.68
CA HIS A 302 -17.60 -8.35 -2.06
C HIS A 302 -18.51 -9.56 -2.19
N GLN A 303 -18.30 -10.58 -1.37
CA GLN A 303 -19.25 -11.67 -1.32
C GLN A 303 -20.61 -11.21 -0.78
N ASP A 304 -20.64 -10.50 0.35
CA ASP A 304 -21.88 -10.06 0.98
C ASP A 304 -22.66 -9.10 0.08
N VAL A 305 -21.94 -8.18 -0.58
CA VAL A 305 -22.49 -7.06 -1.34
C VAL A 305 -22.64 -7.35 -2.84
N MET A 306 -21.70 -8.09 -3.44
CA MET A 306 -21.68 -8.38 -4.88
C MET A 306 -21.94 -9.86 -5.19
N LYS A 307 -22.02 -10.74 -4.19
CA LYS A 307 -22.15 -12.20 -4.38
C LYS A 307 -21.03 -12.78 -5.24
N PHE A 308 -19.80 -12.30 -5.05
CA PHE A 308 -18.61 -12.93 -5.62
C PHE A 308 -18.22 -14.14 -4.76
N ASP A 309 -18.95 -15.23 -4.90
CA ASP A 309 -18.72 -16.47 -4.16
C ASP A 309 -17.51 -17.25 -4.72
N GLU A 310 -17.29 -17.18 -6.03
CA GLU A 310 -16.15 -17.78 -6.75
C GLU A 310 -15.49 -16.79 -7.72
N PHE A 311 -14.31 -17.13 -8.26
CA PHE A 311 -13.61 -16.25 -9.20
C PHE A 311 -14.45 -15.99 -10.47
N GLU A 312 -15.20 -17.00 -10.92
CA GLU A 312 -16.06 -16.90 -12.10
C GLU A 312 -17.16 -15.84 -11.94
N ASP A 313 -17.69 -15.61 -10.72
CA ASP A 313 -18.65 -14.54 -10.49
C ASP A 313 -18.02 -13.17 -10.75
N TYR A 314 -16.82 -12.95 -10.23
CA TYR A 314 -16.04 -11.73 -10.47
C TYR A 314 -15.65 -11.59 -11.94
N TRP A 315 -15.21 -12.67 -12.58
CA TRP A 315 -14.88 -12.69 -14.01
C TRP A 315 -16.08 -12.33 -14.89
N ASN A 316 -17.21 -13.00 -14.66
CA ASN A 316 -18.46 -12.77 -15.38
C ASN A 316 -18.95 -11.35 -15.18
N TYR A 317 -18.84 -10.81 -13.97
CA TYR A 317 -19.13 -9.40 -13.70
C TYR A 317 -18.30 -8.47 -14.60
N LEU A 318 -16.98 -8.67 -14.65
CA LEU A 318 -16.07 -7.84 -15.46
C LEU A 318 -16.26 -8.00 -16.99
N ASP A 319 -16.75 -9.16 -17.45
CA ASP A 319 -17.05 -9.42 -18.86
C ASP A 319 -18.46 -8.97 -19.27
N GLY A 320 -19.23 -8.38 -18.34
CA GLY A 320 -20.61 -7.95 -18.60
C GLY A 320 -21.60 -9.11 -18.71
N ALA A 321 -21.29 -10.27 -18.14
CA ALA A 321 -22.18 -11.41 -18.02
C ALA A 321 -23.00 -11.35 -16.71
N PRO A 322 -24.17 -12.01 -16.64
CA PRO A 322 -24.90 -12.17 -15.39
C PRO A 322 -24.09 -12.93 -14.35
N VAL A 323 -24.29 -12.61 -13.06
CA VAL A 323 -23.67 -13.29 -11.92
C VAL A 323 -24.76 -13.99 -11.11
N THR A 324 -24.49 -15.21 -10.65
CA THR A 324 -25.49 -15.97 -9.91
C THR A 324 -25.81 -15.29 -8.57
N GLY A 325 -27.08 -15.28 -8.16
CA GLY A 325 -27.48 -14.66 -6.88
C GLY A 325 -27.55 -13.14 -6.87
N GLN A 326 -27.01 -12.44 -7.89
CA GLN A 326 -27.12 -10.98 -7.98
C GLN A 326 -28.55 -10.50 -8.29
N THR A 327 -29.41 -11.26 -8.98
CA THR A 327 -30.75 -10.81 -9.45
C THR A 327 -31.62 -10.14 -8.37
N ILE A 328 -31.54 -10.63 -7.12
CA ILE A 328 -32.26 -10.04 -5.99
C ILE A 328 -31.68 -8.67 -5.64
N LEU A 329 -30.36 -8.56 -5.54
CA LEU A 329 -29.66 -7.28 -5.32
C LEU A 329 -29.90 -6.29 -6.47
N GLU A 330 -29.92 -6.73 -7.73
CA GLU A 330 -30.22 -5.83 -8.87
C GLU A 330 -31.63 -5.25 -8.74
N THR A 331 -32.58 -6.07 -8.29
CA THR A 331 -33.97 -5.64 -8.05
C THR A 331 -34.07 -4.67 -6.88
N ILE A 332 -33.31 -4.93 -5.81
CA ILE A 332 -33.30 -4.13 -4.58
C ILE A 332 -32.63 -2.78 -4.80
N LEU A 333 -31.41 -2.79 -5.35
CA LEU A 333 -30.60 -1.59 -5.55
C LEU A 333 -31.12 -0.77 -6.73
N GLY A 334 -31.47 -1.41 -7.86
CA GLY A 334 -31.92 -0.75 -9.08
C GLY A 334 -30.89 0.24 -9.66
N GLU A 335 -31.22 0.83 -10.81
CA GLU A 335 -30.42 1.91 -11.39
C GLU A 335 -30.49 3.19 -10.54
N PRO A 336 -29.40 3.97 -10.43
CA PRO A 336 -28.08 3.77 -11.05
C PRO A 336 -27.10 2.96 -10.17
N LEU A 337 -27.55 2.43 -9.03
CA LEU A 337 -26.67 1.85 -8.02
C LEU A 337 -26.18 0.47 -8.40
N PHE A 338 -27.07 -0.38 -8.91
CA PHE A 338 -26.65 -1.65 -9.48
C PHE A 338 -26.33 -1.48 -10.97
N LEU A 339 -25.07 -1.74 -11.33
CA LEU A 339 -24.62 -1.63 -12.72
C LEU A 339 -25.19 -2.76 -13.57
N PRO A 340 -25.97 -2.44 -14.62
CA PRO A 340 -26.53 -3.44 -15.50
C PRO A 340 -25.41 -4.12 -16.28
N ALA A 341 -25.63 -5.37 -16.70
CA ALA A 341 -24.65 -6.15 -17.46
C ALA A 341 -24.05 -5.39 -18.67
N ALA A 342 -24.85 -4.52 -19.31
CA ALA A 342 -24.41 -3.70 -20.44
C ALA A 342 -23.37 -2.64 -20.08
N ASP A 343 -23.36 -2.14 -18.85
CA ASP A 343 -22.54 -1.01 -18.41
C ASP A 343 -21.29 -1.44 -17.64
N ARG A 344 -21.15 -2.73 -17.32
CA ARG A 344 -20.04 -3.29 -16.53
C ARG A 344 -19.04 -4.13 -17.32
N ASN A 345 -19.02 -4.07 -18.66
CA ASN A 345 -18.00 -4.79 -19.45
C ASN A 345 -16.64 -4.06 -19.43
N TYR A 346 -15.93 -4.16 -18.31
CA TYR A 346 -14.62 -3.55 -18.08
C TYR A 346 -13.56 -4.06 -19.03
N PHE A 347 -13.57 -5.35 -19.37
CA PHE A 347 -12.61 -5.88 -20.35
C PHE A 347 -12.75 -5.16 -21.69
N GLN A 348 -13.97 -5.00 -22.19
CA GLN A 348 -14.20 -4.34 -23.47
C GLN A 348 -13.90 -2.83 -23.40
N ALA A 349 -14.19 -2.15 -22.28
CA ALA A 349 -13.87 -0.75 -22.08
C ALA A 349 -12.35 -0.48 -22.10
N PHE A 350 -11.58 -1.33 -21.41
CA PHE A 350 -10.12 -1.24 -21.28
C PHE A 350 -9.35 -2.06 -22.32
N LYS A 351 -10.01 -2.56 -23.36
CA LYS A 351 -9.36 -3.29 -24.45
C LYS A 351 -8.27 -2.44 -25.10
N ASN A 352 -7.04 -2.92 -25.02
CA ASN A 352 -5.90 -2.29 -25.69
C ASN A 352 -6.19 -2.09 -27.17
N SER A 353 -6.12 -0.83 -27.60
CA SER A 353 -6.47 -0.38 -28.94
C SER A 353 -5.54 0.74 -29.39
N ALA A 354 -5.56 1.10 -30.67
CA ALA A 354 -4.74 2.20 -31.16
C ALA A 354 -5.12 3.49 -30.43
N GLY A 355 -4.16 4.09 -29.72
CA GLY A 355 -4.37 5.31 -28.93
C GLY A 355 -4.77 5.08 -27.46
N PHE A 356 -5.05 3.84 -27.05
CA PHE A 356 -5.30 3.50 -25.64
C PHE A 356 -4.59 2.20 -25.26
N ASN A 357 -3.47 2.34 -24.55
CA ASN A 357 -2.68 1.21 -24.06
C ASN A 357 -2.64 1.27 -22.52
N CYS A 358 -3.45 0.47 -21.85
CA CYS A 358 -3.52 0.39 -20.40
C CYS A 358 -3.54 -1.08 -20.01
N LYS A 359 -2.61 -1.51 -19.16
CA LYS A 359 -2.65 -2.87 -18.63
C LYS A 359 -3.84 -3.02 -17.67
N VAL A 360 -4.36 -4.24 -17.58
CA VAL A 360 -5.47 -4.61 -16.69
C VAL A 360 -4.93 -5.65 -15.73
N GLY A 361 -5.02 -5.37 -14.44
CA GLY A 361 -4.64 -6.27 -13.36
C GLY A 361 -5.88 -6.79 -12.63
N LEU A 362 -5.88 -8.08 -12.29
CA LEU A 362 -6.94 -8.74 -11.54
C LEU A 362 -6.44 -9.17 -10.17
N CYS A 363 -7.27 -9.04 -9.14
CA CYS A 363 -6.93 -9.41 -7.77
C CYS A 363 -6.89 -10.94 -7.59
N ALA A 364 -5.77 -11.43 -7.08
CA ALA A 364 -5.68 -12.75 -6.48
C ALA A 364 -6.27 -12.75 -5.05
N GLU A 365 -6.52 -13.95 -4.54
CA GLU A 365 -6.83 -14.17 -3.13
C GLU A 365 -5.54 -14.47 -2.35
N GLY A 366 -5.53 -14.19 -1.05
CA GLY A 366 -4.50 -14.70 -0.15
C GLY A 366 -4.45 -16.22 -0.15
N LEU A 367 -3.34 -16.79 0.31
CA LEU A 367 -3.13 -18.24 0.39
C LEU A 367 -4.06 -18.92 1.42
N ASP A 368 -4.10 -20.24 1.38
CA ASP A 368 -4.74 -21.08 2.39
C ASP A 368 -4.14 -20.86 3.81
N PRO A 369 -4.94 -20.49 4.83
CA PRO A 369 -4.51 -20.38 6.22
C PRO A 369 -3.98 -21.67 6.83
N GLU A 370 -4.31 -22.85 6.30
CA GLU A 370 -3.91 -24.15 6.88
C GLU A 370 -2.45 -24.54 6.58
N LEU A 371 -1.74 -23.79 5.71
CA LEU A 371 -0.45 -24.21 5.16
C LEU A 371 0.81 -23.73 5.94
N ASP A 372 0.68 -23.15 7.13
CA ASP A 372 1.81 -22.52 7.87
C ASP A 372 2.60 -21.52 6.98
N LEU A 373 1.85 -20.78 6.16
CA LEU A 373 2.33 -19.77 5.24
C LEU A 373 1.95 -18.36 5.74
N VAL A 374 2.50 -17.34 5.08
CA VAL A 374 2.13 -15.93 5.27
C VAL A 374 1.37 -15.41 4.05
N PHE A 375 0.72 -14.24 4.18
CA PHE A 375 -0.13 -13.63 3.14
C PHE A 375 -1.39 -14.45 2.82
N PHE A 376 -1.94 -15.12 3.83
CA PHE A 376 -3.21 -15.82 3.72
C PHE A 376 -4.39 -14.90 3.99
N SER A 377 -5.53 -15.25 3.38
CA SER A 377 -6.80 -14.58 3.69
C SER A 377 -7.24 -15.01 5.09
N ASP A 378 -7.76 -14.08 5.89
CA ASP A 378 -8.31 -14.46 7.18
C ASP A 378 -9.53 -15.37 6.98
N PRO A 379 -9.61 -16.55 7.63
CA PRO A 379 -10.80 -17.40 7.56
C PRO A 379 -12.09 -16.66 7.94
N ALA A 380 -12.02 -15.65 8.82
CA ALA A 380 -13.17 -14.82 9.20
C ALA A 380 -13.58 -13.85 8.08
N ASP A 381 -12.62 -13.44 7.26
CA ASP A 381 -12.78 -12.58 6.07
C ASP A 381 -13.09 -13.40 4.81
N GLN A 382 -13.13 -14.73 4.93
CA GLN A 382 -13.69 -15.64 3.93
C GLN A 382 -15.10 -16.04 4.35
N SER A 383 -16.03 -16.00 3.41
CA SER A 383 -17.25 -16.79 3.50
C SER A 383 -17.52 -17.40 2.13
N GLY A 384 -18.40 -18.41 2.09
CA GLY A 384 -18.72 -19.15 0.87
C GLY A 384 -18.36 -20.62 0.96
N THR A 385 -18.65 -21.36 -0.11
CA THR A 385 -18.44 -22.80 -0.19
C THR A 385 -17.24 -23.21 -1.05
N ARG A 386 -16.47 -22.24 -1.57
CA ARG A 386 -15.27 -22.53 -2.40
C ARG A 386 -14.15 -23.11 -1.54
N ALA A 387 -13.37 -24.03 -2.11
CA ALA A 387 -12.21 -24.57 -1.41
C ALA A 387 -11.10 -23.52 -1.37
N ALA A 388 -10.13 -23.71 -0.46
CA ALA A 388 -8.96 -22.86 -0.42
C ALA A 388 -8.19 -22.93 -1.75
N ASP A 389 -7.58 -21.81 -2.14
CA ASP A 389 -6.83 -21.61 -3.38
C ASP A 389 -7.61 -21.72 -4.72
N ASP A 390 -8.88 -22.14 -4.73
CA ASP A 390 -9.71 -22.26 -5.96
C ASP A 390 -9.73 -20.94 -6.73
N TRP A 391 -9.86 -19.80 -6.05
CA TRP A 391 -9.84 -18.47 -6.68
C TRP A 391 -8.59 -18.23 -7.54
N ASN A 392 -7.42 -18.62 -7.03
CA ASN A 392 -6.15 -18.41 -7.70
C ASN A 392 -5.95 -19.38 -8.87
N LEU A 393 -6.42 -20.63 -8.72
CA LEU A 393 -6.42 -21.63 -9.80
C LEU A 393 -7.34 -21.23 -10.95
N ASP A 394 -8.54 -20.73 -10.63
CA ASP A 394 -9.51 -20.26 -11.62
C ASP A 394 -9.01 -19.00 -12.33
N LEU A 395 -8.45 -18.03 -11.59
CA LEU A 395 -7.77 -16.87 -12.17
C LEU A 395 -6.69 -17.29 -13.17
N TYR A 396 -5.90 -18.32 -12.86
CA TYR A 396 -4.92 -18.87 -13.78
C TYR A 396 -5.57 -19.47 -15.04
N ALA A 397 -6.69 -20.18 -14.91
CA ALA A 397 -7.41 -20.78 -16.03
C ALA A 397 -7.80 -19.75 -17.11
N HIS A 398 -8.04 -18.49 -16.74
CA HIS A 398 -8.37 -17.41 -17.68
C HIS A 398 -7.15 -16.73 -18.35
N TYR A 399 -5.90 -17.10 -18.01
CA TYR A 399 -4.70 -16.51 -18.62
C TYR A 399 -4.71 -16.50 -20.17
N PRO A 400 -5.17 -17.58 -20.84
CA PRO A 400 -5.20 -17.66 -22.30
C PRO A 400 -6.30 -16.81 -22.94
N GLU A 401 -7.21 -16.21 -22.19
CA GLU A 401 -8.37 -15.53 -22.77
C GLU A 401 -7.98 -14.28 -23.57
N THR A 402 -8.70 -14.10 -24.68
CA THR A 402 -8.52 -13.01 -25.63
C THR A 402 -9.88 -12.50 -26.07
N PHE A 403 -9.93 -11.26 -26.55
CA PHE A 403 -11.13 -10.76 -27.22
C PHE A 403 -11.41 -11.54 -28.50
N ALA A 404 -12.70 -11.72 -28.81
CA ALA A 404 -13.15 -12.42 -30.01
C ALA A 404 -12.41 -11.94 -31.27
N GLY A 405 -11.89 -12.91 -32.05
CA GLY A 405 -11.19 -12.66 -33.32
C GLY A 405 -9.79 -12.03 -33.20
N GLY A 406 -9.21 -11.95 -32.00
CA GLY A 406 -7.96 -11.21 -31.76
C GLY A 406 -6.86 -11.99 -31.04
N LYS A 407 -5.71 -11.33 -30.87
CA LYS A 407 -4.59 -11.75 -30.02
C LYS A 407 -4.47 -10.90 -28.74
N VAL A 408 -5.36 -9.93 -28.57
CA VAL A 408 -5.34 -9.00 -27.44
C VAL A 408 -5.91 -9.72 -26.22
N ARG A 409 -5.13 -9.76 -25.14
CA ARG A 409 -5.52 -10.39 -23.87
C ARG A 409 -6.54 -9.53 -23.15
N LYS A 410 -7.47 -10.18 -22.44
CA LYS A 410 -8.43 -9.49 -21.55
C LYS A 410 -7.74 -8.82 -20.36
N PHE A 411 -6.72 -9.47 -19.80
CA PHE A 411 -5.90 -8.92 -18.71
C PHE A 411 -4.41 -9.26 -18.84
N HIS A 412 -3.58 -8.57 -18.06
CA HIS A 412 -2.14 -8.49 -18.24
C HIS A 412 -1.34 -8.82 -16.98
N ALA A 413 -1.91 -8.59 -15.81
CA ALA A 413 -1.24 -8.78 -14.53
C ALA A 413 -2.14 -9.43 -13.49
N VAL A 414 -1.51 -10.07 -12.51
CA VAL A 414 -2.15 -10.51 -11.27
C VAL A 414 -1.68 -9.61 -10.14
N ILE A 415 -2.63 -9.23 -9.30
CA ILE A 415 -2.44 -8.30 -8.20
C ILE A 415 -2.48 -9.07 -6.89
N LEU A 416 -1.42 -8.92 -6.08
CA LEU A 416 -1.36 -9.43 -4.72
C LEU A 416 -1.37 -8.27 -3.71
N HIS A 417 -2.08 -8.44 -2.60
CA HIS A 417 -2.03 -7.55 -1.45
C HIS A 417 -1.37 -8.30 -0.29
N THR A 418 -0.06 -8.11 -0.13
CA THR A 418 0.75 -8.94 0.78
C THR A 418 1.01 -8.20 2.08
N TYR A 419 0.23 -8.53 3.10
CA TYR A 419 0.39 -7.97 4.43
C TYR A 419 0.96 -8.97 5.41
N TYR A 420 1.95 -8.56 6.21
CA TYR A 420 2.40 -9.38 7.32
C TYR A 420 1.48 -9.17 8.52
N ALA A 421 0.56 -10.10 8.73
CA ALA A 421 -0.61 -9.88 9.56
C ALA A 421 -0.26 -9.95 11.05
N LYS A 422 -1.03 -9.23 11.87
CA LYS A 422 -0.94 -9.22 13.33
C LYS A 422 -0.70 -10.62 13.94
N LYS A 423 -1.55 -11.58 13.57
CA LYS A 423 -1.50 -12.98 14.05
C LYS A 423 -0.18 -13.70 13.77
N ASP A 424 0.59 -13.27 12.78
CA ASP A 424 1.82 -13.94 12.37
C ASP A 424 3.05 -13.51 13.19
N TRP A 425 2.91 -12.48 14.03
CA TRP A 425 4.00 -11.91 14.82
C TRP A 425 3.60 -11.48 16.24
N GLU A 426 2.41 -10.90 16.45
CA GLU A 426 2.07 -10.31 17.75
C GLU A 426 2.00 -11.37 18.85
N ASP A 427 1.35 -12.51 18.58
CA ASP A 427 1.15 -13.56 19.58
C ASP A 427 2.49 -14.14 20.06
N ASP A 428 3.43 -14.37 19.14
CA ASP A 428 4.78 -14.88 19.43
C ASP A 428 5.62 -13.91 20.28
N ILE A 429 5.32 -12.61 20.22
CA ILE A 429 6.15 -11.55 20.79
C ILE A 429 5.53 -10.96 22.06
N VAL A 430 4.21 -10.75 22.06
CA VAL A 430 3.48 -10.05 23.13
C VAL A 430 2.84 -11.04 24.09
N ILE A 431 2.27 -12.14 23.57
CA ILE A 431 1.50 -13.10 24.36
C ILE A 431 2.37 -14.26 24.85
N GLY A 432 3.35 -14.69 24.05
CA GLY A 432 4.14 -15.90 24.33
C GLY A 432 3.24 -17.13 24.51
N ASP A 433 3.69 -18.12 25.29
CA ASP A 433 2.72 -19.02 25.95
C ASP A 433 1.96 -18.14 26.96
N THR A 434 0.63 -18.13 26.94
CA THR A 434 -0.25 -17.31 27.81
C THR A 434 0.11 -17.28 29.31
N LEU A 435 0.95 -18.21 29.77
CA LEU A 435 1.51 -18.28 31.12
C LEU A 435 2.83 -17.49 31.33
N ASN A 436 3.49 -17.03 30.27
CA ASN A 436 4.76 -16.28 30.23
C ASN A 436 4.80 -15.32 29.01
N PRO A 437 4.04 -14.21 29.02
CA PRO A 437 4.19 -13.17 28.00
C PRO A 437 5.58 -12.53 28.09
N LEU A 438 6.23 -12.32 26.94
CA LEU A 438 7.54 -11.64 26.88
C LEU A 438 7.40 -10.12 27.12
N LEU A 439 6.21 -9.56 26.86
CA LEU A 439 5.81 -8.19 27.19
C LEU A 439 4.58 -8.21 28.10
N ASP A 440 4.82 -8.14 29.42
CA ASP A 440 3.74 -8.10 30.42
C ASP A 440 3.01 -6.74 30.42
N THR A 441 1.70 -6.80 30.70
CA THR A 441 0.78 -5.67 30.89
C THR A 441 1.16 -4.72 32.04
N LEU A 442 1.99 -5.17 32.99
CA LEU A 442 2.42 -4.40 34.17
C LEU A 442 3.81 -3.77 34.02
N TYR A 443 4.22 -3.41 32.80
CA TYR A 443 5.44 -2.65 32.61
C TYR A 443 5.31 -1.26 33.28
N THR A 444 5.98 -1.10 34.42
CA THR A 444 6.21 0.20 35.04
C THR A 444 7.57 0.68 34.57
N CYS A 445 7.56 1.71 33.72
CA CYS A 445 8.76 2.37 33.26
C CYS A 445 9.39 3.12 34.45
N PRO A 446 10.60 2.76 34.93
CA PRO A 446 11.44 3.69 35.66
C PRO A 446 11.79 4.86 34.73
N GLU A 447 12.47 5.89 35.24
CA GLU A 447 13.00 6.96 34.39
C GLU A 447 13.75 6.34 33.20
N TRP A 448 13.41 6.73 31.97
CA TRP A 448 13.92 6.08 30.76
C TRP A 448 15.43 6.28 30.68
N ASP A 449 16.17 5.17 30.71
CA ASP A 449 17.62 5.17 30.54
C ASP A 449 17.93 5.05 29.04
N PHE A 450 18.75 5.97 28.53
CA PHE A 450 19.22 5.95 27.13
C PHE A 450 20.60 5.31 27.00
N ASP A 451 21.28 5.04 28.11
CA ASP A 451 22.64 4.53 28.15
C ASP A 451 22.68 2.99 28.23
N GLU A 452 21.64 2.35 28.80
CA GLU A 452 21.54 0.90 28.92
C GLU A 452 20.22 0.36 28.34
N MET A 453 20.26 -0.85 27.76
CA MET A 453 19.04 -1.53 27.33
C MET A 453 18.30 -2.09 28.54
N ASP A 454 16.97 -1.95 28.54
CA ASP A 454 16.15 -2.48 29.62
C ASP A 454 15.97 -4.00 29.48
N ASP A 455 16.71 -4.76 30.29
CA ASP A 455 16.68 -6.23 30.36
C ASP A 455 15.26 -6.82 30.45
N ARG A 456 14.28 -6.06 30.96
CA ARG A 456 12.90 -6.53 31.14
C ARG A 456 12.14 -6.61 29.81
N ILE A 457 12.51 -5.80 28.82
CA ILE A 457 11.88 -5.80 27.48
C ILE A 457 12.73 -6.53 26.44
N GLN A 458 14.01 -6.77 26.74
CA GLN A 458 14.96 -7.50 25.87
C GLN A 458 14.38 -8.80 25.28
N PRO A 459 13.76 -9.72 26.05
CA PRO A 459 13.28 -10.98 25.50
C PRO A 459 12.24 -10.81 24.38
N ALA A 460 11.42 -9.76 24.44
CA ALA A 460 10.42 -9.49 23.41
C ALA A 460 11.05 -8.93 22.12
N PHE A 461 12.06 -8.06 22.24
CA PHE A 461 12.81 -7.59 21.08
C PHE A 461 13.59 -8.73 20.42
N ASP A 462 14.16 -9.65 21.20
CA ASP A 462 14.81 -10.85 20.68
C ASP A 462 13.84 -11.79 19.96
N ALA A 463 12.66 -12.04 20.54
CA ALA A 463 11.62 -12.82 19.89
C ALA A 463 11.15 -12.16 18.59
N ALA A 464 10.94 -10.84 18.59
CA ALA A 464 10.58 -10.09 17.39
C ALA A 464 11.63 -10.22 16.29
N ARG A 465 12.91 -10.10 16.66
CA ARG A 465 14.04 -10.31 15.76
C ARG A 465 14.03 -11.71 15.16
N MET A 466 13.87 -12.75 15.99
CA MET A 466 13.83 -14.13 15.51
C MET A 466 12.63 -14.41 14.60
N ASN A 467 11.45 -13.90 14.94
CA ASN A 467 10.23 -14.09 14.18
C ASN A 467 10.31 -13.38 12.81
N PHE A 468 10.74 -12.11 12.78
CA PHE A 468 10.92 -11.35 11.53
C PHE A 468 12.00 -11.95 10.64
N ARG A 469 13.10 -12.43 11.23
CA ARG A 469 14.12 -13.19 10.49
C ARG A 469 13.53 -14.47 9.91
N GLY A 470 12.75 -15.23 10.69
CA GLY A 470 12.07 -16.44 10.21
C GLY A 470 11.08 -16.17 9.07
N PHE A 471 10.36 -15.04 9.14
CA PHE A 471 9.52 -14.57 8.03
C PHE A 471 10.35 -14.34 6.77
N MET A 472 11.41 -13.54 6.83
CA MET A 472 12.24 -13.18 5.67
C MET A 472 13.06 -14.35 5.10
N GLN A 473 13.49 -15.30 5.94
CA GLN A 473 14.32 -16.42 5.53
C GLN A 473 13.51 -17.58 4.95
N ASN A 474 12.35 -17.89 5.56
CA ASN A 474 11.60 -19.10 5.25
C ASN A 474 10.20 -18.79 4.71
N ARG A 475 9.37 -18.10 5.50
CA ARG A 475 7.92 -18.00 5.21
C ARG A 475 7.62 -17.16 3.97
N TYR A 476 8.31 -16.04 3.77
CA TYR A 476 8.13 -15.19 2.59
C TYR A 476 8.34 -15.98 1.28
N MET A 477 9.46 -16.67 1.16
CA MET A 477 9.78 -17.44 -0.06
C MET A 477 8.82 -18.61 -0.24
N ALA A 478 8.48 -19.32 0.84
CA ALA A 478 7.50 -20.40 0.79
C ALA A 478 6.14 -19.92 0.26
N SER A 479 5.64 -18.78 0.75
CA SER A 479 4.39 -18.17 0.24
C SER A 479 4.52 -17.76 -1.23
N MET A 480 5.63 -17.13 -1.63
CA MET A 480 5.83 -16.76 -3.02
C MET A 480 5.95 -17.97 -3.95
N ASP A 481 6.53 -19.09 -3.49
CA ASP A 481 6.63 -20.34 -4.25
C ASP A 481 5.26 -21.01 -4.39
N THR A 482 4.42 -20.94 -3.35
CA THR A 482 3.01 -21.37 -3.43
C THR A 482 2.24 -20.53 -4.44
N PHE A 483 2.33 -19.19 -4.37
CA PHE A 483 1.73 -18.32 -5.39
C PHE A 483 2.25 -18.64 -6.80
N ASN A 484 3.55 -18.90 -6.97
CA ASN A 484 4.11 -19.28 -8.26
C ASN A 484 3.55 -20.63 -8.77
N THR A 485 3.26 -21.55 -7.87
CA THR A 485 2.65 -22.84 -8.21
C THR A 485 1.21 -22.67 -8.69
N LEU A 486 0.43 -21.80 -8.03
CA LEU A 486 -0.97 -21.54 -8.37
C LEU A 486 -1.13 -20.64 -9.60
N LEU A 487 -0.33 -19.58 -9.70
CA LEU A 487 -0.46 -18.49 -10.68
C LEU A 487 0.58 -18.56 -11.82
N HIS A 488 1.53 -19.50 -11.75
CA HIS A 488 2.50 -19.77 -12.81
C HIS A 488 3.34 -18.56 -13.25
N PHE A 489 3.91 -17.83 -12.27
CA PHE A 489 4.83 -16.72 -12.53
C PHE A 489 6.14 -17.14 -13.22
N ASN A 490 6.43 -18.44 -13.25
CA ASN A 490 7.50 -19.07 -14.03
C ASN A 490 7.24 -19.13 -15.54
N MET A 491 6.01 -18.87 -15.99
CA MET A 491 5.60 -19.08 -17.38
C MET A 491 6.27 -18.09 -18.34
N THR A 492 6.86 -18.61 -19.42
CA THR A 492 7.49 -17.80 -20.49
C THR A 492 6.66 -17.74 -21.78
N SER A 493 5.54 -18.46 -21.83
CA SER A 493 4.64 -18.51 -22.99
C SER A 493 3.95 -17.16 -23.26
N ALA A 494 3.21 -17.08 -24.37
CA ALA A 494 2.43 -15.89 -24.72
C ALA A 494 1.24 -15.62 -23.76
N ASN A 495 0.93 -16.53 -22.84
CA ASN A 495 -0.13 -16.39 -21.85
C ASN A 495 0.37 -15.80 -20.51
N LYS A 496 1.69 -15.61 -20.37
CA LYS A 496 2.31 -15.10 -19.13
C LYS A 496 1.64 -13.82 -18.64
N LYS A 497 1.58 -13.65 -17.33
CA LYS A 497 1.17 -12.41 -16.66
C LYS A 497 2.33 -11.80 -15.91
N ASP A 498 2.25 -10.50 -15.70
CA ASP A 498 3.11 -9.80 -14.75
C ASP A 498 2.49 -9.93 -13.35
N MET A 499 3.31 -9.79 -12.31
CA MET A 499 2.85 -9.69 -10.92
C MET A 499 2.98 -8.25 -10.46
N TRP A 500 1.90 -7.73 -9.87
CA TRP A 500 1.87 -6.44 -9.20
C TRP A 500 1.58 -6.68 -7.71
N ILE A 501 2.36 -6.06 -6.83
CA ILE A 501 2.05 -5.97 -5.41
C ILE A 501 1.65 -4.53 -5.14
N THR A 502 0.37 -4.26 -5.22
CA THR A 502 -0.20 -2.91 -5.14
C THR A 502 -0.37 -2.42 -3.70
N GLU A 503 -0.26 -3.31 -2.73
CA GLU A 503 -0.18 -2.99 -1.31
C GLU A 503 0.71 -4.03 -0.63
N TYR A 504 1.75 -3.58 0.07
CA TYR A 504 2.45 -4.38 1.05
C TYR A 504 2.85 -3.54 2.25
N ASN A 505 2.76 -4.15 3.44
CA ASN A 505 3.30 -3.61 4.68
C ASN A 505 3.14 -4.68 5.78
N PHE A 506 3.62 -4.36 6.97
CA PHE A 506 3.18 -4.99 8.20
C PHE A 506 1.81 -4.43 8.64
N LYS A 507 0.92 -5.27 9.21
CA LYS A 507 -0.38 -4.84 9.76
C LYS A 507 -0.32 -4.74 11.28
N ASP A 508 -0.73 -3.59 11.80
CA ASP A 508 -0.83 -3.32 13.24
C ASP A 508 -2.27 -3.09 13.72
N GLU A 509 -3.26 -3.22 12.84
CA GLU A 509 -4.66 -3.05 13.20
C GLU A 509 -5.07 -4.11 14.24
N GLY A 510 -5.82 -3.66 15.26
CA GLY A 510 -6.21 -4.51 16.37
C GLY A 510 -5.08 -4.87 17.34
N THR A 511 -3.85 -4.39 17.14
CA THR A 511 -2.75 -4.56 18.11
C THR A 511 -2.97 -3.70 19.35
N ASP A 512 -2.58 -4.24 20.51
CA ASP A 512 -2.56 -3.45 21.72
C ASP A 512 -1.33 -2.51 21.78
N SER A 513 -1.23 -1.69 22.83
CA SER A 513 -0.11 -0.74 22.97
C SER A 513 1.26 -1.41 23.05
N ARG A 514 1.34 -2.69 23.45
CA ARG A 514 2.58 -3.48 23.51
C ARG A 514 3.01 -3.91 22.12
N GLY A 515 2.09 -4.36 21.27
CA GLY A 515 2.39 -4.66 19.86
C GLY A 515 2.84 -3.42 19.07
N LYS A 516 2.24 -2.27 19.37
CA LYS A 516 2.55 -0.99 18.70
C LYS A 516 3.97 -0.49 18.91
N VAL A 517 4.72 -1.01 19.89
CA VAL A 517 6.14 -0.64 20.07
C VAL A 517 7.02 -1.08 18.90
N PHE A 518 6.56 -2.04 18.08
CA PHE A 518 7.27 -2.49 16.89
C PHE A 518 6.88 -1.68 15.64
N THR A 519 5.73 -1.00 15.65
CA THR A 519 5.25 -0.19 14.53
C THR A 519 6.05 1.10 14.39
N ASN A 520 6.51 1.37 13.16
CA ASN A 520 7.23 2.59 12.80
C ASN A 520 8.51 2.84 13.64
N ARG A 521 9.11 1.77 14.15
CA ARG A 521 10.41 1.74 14.84
C ARG A 521 11.46 1.01 14.00
N PHE A 522 12.68 0.92 14.54
CA PHE A 522 13.84 0.30 13.89
C PHE A 522 13.55 -1.11 13.33
N MET A 523 12.87 -1.97 14.08
CA MET A 523 12.53 -3.33 13.64
C MET A 523 11.62 -3.36 12.42
N HIS A 524 10.60 -2.50 12.38
CA HIS A 524 9.75 -2.33 11.20
C HIS A 524 10.58 -1.84 10.00
N GLY A 525 11.48 -0.89 10.23
CA GLY A 525 12.36 -0.39 9.18
C GLY A 525 13.27 -1.46 8.58
N CYS A 526 13.90 -2.28 9.42
CA CYS A 526 14.73 -3.41 8.99
C CYS A 526 13.93 -4.43 8.18
N LEU A 527 12.72 -4.76 8.66
CA LEU A 527 11.81 -5.68 7.97
C LEU A 527 11.48 -5.17 6.56
N LEU A 528 11.11 -3.90 6.42
CA LEU A 528 10.74 -3.33 5.11
C LEU A 528 11.92 -3.27 4.14
N GLN A 529 13.12 -2.94 4.64
CA GLN A 529 14.32 -2.94 3.82
C GLN A 529 14.58 -4.34 3.25
N GLU A 530 14.58 -5.37 4.11
CA GLU A 530 14.78 -6.76 3.68
C GLU A 530 13.66 -7.25 2.75
N TRP A 531 12.41 -6.88 3.02
CA TRP A 531 11.26 -7.24 2.18
C TRP A 531 11.42 -6.65 0.77
N TRP A 532 11.75 -5.37 0.66
CA TRP A 532 12.00 -4.75 -0.65
C TRP A 532 13.15 -5.44 -1.41
N LEU A 533 14.22 -5.83 -0.72
CA LEU A 533 15.31 -6.59 -1.33
C LEU A 533 14.89 -7.98 -1.79
N LYS A 534 14.04 -8.68 -1.04
CA LYS A 534 13.47 -9.96 -1.49
C LYS A 534 12.59 -9.80 -2.72
N ASN A 535 11.78 -8.73 -2.78
CA ASN A 535 10.98 -8.42 -3.97
C ASN A 535 11.87 -8.30 -5.22
N LEU A 536 13.00 -7.59 -5.12
CA LEU A 536 13.98 -7.49 -6.21
C LEU A 536 14.60 -8.83 -6.58
N LYS A 537 15.05 -9.60 -5.57
CA LYS A 537 15.69 -10.91 -5.78
C LYS A 537 14.75 -11.89 -6.46
N LEU A 538 13.46 -11.84 -6.17
CA LEU A 538 12.46 -12.74 -6.74
C LEU A 538 12.43 -12.72 -8.28
N ASN A 539 12.70 -11.56 -8.90
CA ASN A 539 12.82 -11.43 -10.35
C ASN A 539 14.00 -12.21 -10.95
N TYR A 540 14.92 -12.72 -10.14
CA TYR A 540 16.11 -13.46 -10.56
C TYR A 540 16.25 -14.81 -9.87
N SER A 541 15.28 -15.19 -9.05
CA SER A 541 15.24 -16.47 -8.36
C SER A 541 14.98 -17.60 -9.35
N SER A 542 15.69 -18.72 -9.15
CA SER A 542 15.43 -19.95 -9.90
C SER A 542 13.97 -20.38 -9.70
N GLY A 543 13.32 -20.82 -10.78
CA GLY A 543 11.91 -21.20 -10.73
C GLY A 543 10.94 -20.07 -11.06
N TYR A 544 11.41 -18.84 -11.25
CA TYR A 544 10.61 -17.71 -11.73
C TYR A 544 11.03 -17.25 -13.13
N ARG A 545 10.13 -16.57 -13.84
CA ARG A 545 10.48 -15.87 -15.07
C ARG A 545 11.18 -14.57 -14.70
N GLU A 546 12.28 -14.24 -15.38
CA GLU A 546 12.94 -12.95 -15.14
C GLU A 546 12.00 -11.75 -15.39
N ASN A 547 12.05 -10.76 -14.50
CA ASN A 547 11.29 -9.51 -14.58
C ASN A 547 9.77 -9.71 -14.73
N PHE A 548 9.21 -10.70 -14.03
CA PHE A 548 7.76 -10.90 -13.96
C PHE A 548 7.10 -9.98 -12.93
N PHE A 549 7.78 -9.68 -11.82
CA PHE A 549 7.31 -8.79 -10.78
C PHE A 549 7.60 -7.36 -11.22
N THR A 550 6.57 -6.63 -11.65
CA THR A 550 6.79 -5.33 -12.30
C THR A 550 6.60 -4.13 -11.41
N TYR A 551 5.63 -4.18 -10.49
CA TYR A 551 5.29 -3.04 -9.64
C TYR A 551 5.09 -3.47 -8.20
N SER A 552 5.67 -2.72 -7.26
CA SER A 552 5.45 -2.90 -5.82
C SER A 552 5.23 -1.55 -5.16
N THR A 553 4.16 -1.39 -4.38
CA THR A 553 3.84 -0.13 -3.70
C THR A 553 3.66 -0.35 -2.20
N LEU A 554 4.46 0.35 -1.39
CA LEU A 554 4.36 0.30 0.07
C LEU A 554 3.04 0.93 0.52
N GLN A 555 2.38 0.34 1.51
CA GLN A 555 1.09 0.83 1.96
C GLN A 555 1.19 2.20 2.64
N ASN A 556 0.57 3.18 1.98
CA ASN A 556 0.22 4.52 2.43
C ASN A 556 1.37 5.46 2.79
N TYR A 557 1.43 6.56 2.02
CA TYR A 557 2.26 7.72 2.35
C TYR A 557 1.83 8.42 3.65
N ALA A 558 0.53 8.68 3.83
CA ALA A 558 -0.04 9.37 4.99
C ALA A 558 -1.52 8.98 5.20
N GLY A 559 -2.08 9.26 6.38
CA GLY A 559 -3.47 8.95 6.77
C GLY A 559 -3.60 8.63 8.26
N GLY A 560 -4.43 7.63 8.61
CA GLY A 560 -4.80 7.33 10.01
C GLY A 560 -4.11 6.15 10.70
N SER A 561 -3.38 5.29 9.99
CA SER A 561 -2.72 4.12 10.59
C SER A 561 -1.30 4.44 11.04
N GLN A 562 -0.81 3.75 12.08
CA GLN A 562 0.55 3.94 12.59
C GLN A 562 1.62 3.30 11.70
N ILE A 563 1.28 2.47 10.70
CA ILE A 563 2.26 1.82 9.81
C ILE A 563 2.74 2.72 8.65
N GLN A 564 2.15 3.91 8.52
CA GLN A 564 2.32 4.80 7.38
C GLN A 564 3.68 5.51 7.40
N MET A 565 4.13 5.98 6.24
CA MET A 565 5.40 6.73 6.13
C MET A 565 5.35 8.03 6.96
N LEU A 566 4.21 8.72 6.94
CA LEU A 566 3.94 9.89 7.75
C LEU A 566 2.75 9.63 8.67
N THR A 567 2.83 10.13 9.91
CA THR A 567 1.66 10.19 10.82
C THR A 567 1.51 11.61 11.37
N PRO A 568 0.34 11.96 11.92
CA PRO A 568 0.19 13.22 12.66
C PRO A 568 1.27 13.35 13.75
N ALA A 569 1.80 14.56 13.89
CA ALA A 569 2.70 14.92 14.97
C ALA A 569 1.98 14.83 16.31
N ASP A 570 2.69 14.34 17.33
CA ASP A 570 2.24 14.39 18.70
C ASP A 570 2.03 15.85 19.13
N LYS A 571 0.83 16.14 19.65
CA LYS A 571 0.41 17.50 19.96
C LYS A 571 1.10 18.06 21.21
N GLU A 572 1.45 17.20 22.15
CA GLU A 572 2.03 17.60 23.43
C GLU A 572 3.53 17.89 23.28
N VAL A 573 4.21 17.09 22.46
CA VAL A 573 5.68 17.11 22.38
C VAL A 573 6.18 17.57 21.01
N GLU A 574 5.78 16.91 19.94
CA GLU A 574 6.40 17.10 18.61
C GLU A 574 6.06 18.46 18.01
N LEU A 575 4.81 18.92 18.09
CA LEU A 575 4.42 20.23 17.56
C LEU A 575 5.23 21.38 18.20
N THR A 576 5.46 21.29 19.51
CA THR A 576 6.24 22.27 20.28
C THR A 576 7.70 22.28 19.83
N ILE A 577 8.31 21.09 19.70
CA ILE A 577 9.71 20.94 19.24
C ILE A 577 9.88 21.49 17.81
N LEU A 578 8.90 21.24 16.95
CA LEU A 578 8.89 21.68 15.57
C LEU A 578 8.53 23.17 15.40
N GLY A 579 8.06 23.83 16.46
CA GLY A 579 7.64 25.24 16.42
C GLY A 579 6.38 25.47 15.57
N VAL A 580 5.50 24.47 15.48
CA VAL A 580 4.24 24.50 14.71
C VAL A 580 3.01 24.29 15.60
N ASP A 581 3.11 24.59 16.89
CA ASP A 581 2.05 24.47 17.91
C ASP A 581 1.00 25.59 17.86
N THR A 582 0.97 26.38 16.80
CA THR A 582 0.00 27.47 16.57
C THR A 582 -1.12 27.08 15.60
N PHE A 583 -2.05 28.00 15.31
CA PHE A 583 -3.07 27.77 14.27
C PHE A 583 -2.42 27.41 12.92
N PRO A 584 -2.88 26.38 12.19
CA PRO A 584 -4.10 25.59 12.41
C PRO A 584 -3.92 24.29 13.20
N TYR A 585 -2.77 24.05 13.84
CA TYR A 585 -2.42 22.78 14.49
C TYR A 585 -2.77 22.75 15.99
N SER A 586 -2.90 23.92 16.61
CA SER A 586 -3.23 24.05 18.04
C SER A 586 -4.62 23.53 18.42
N GLU A 587 -4.77 23.06 19.66
CA GLU A 587 -6.08 22.64 20.22
C GLU A 587 -7.10 23.77 20.33
N ALA A 588 -6.64 25.03 20.42
CA ALA A 588 -7.51 26.20 20.42
C ALA A 588 -8.14 26.48 19.04
N THR A 589 -7.67 25.80 17.98
CA THR A 589 -8.23 25.92 16.63
C THR A 589 -9.58 25.22 16.57
N PRO A 590 -10.64 25.85 16.03
CA PRO A 590 -11.92 25.18 15.82
C PRO A 590 -11.73 23.87 15.05
N ASP A 591 -12.39 22.78 15.48
CA ASP A 591 -12.23 21.45 14.88
C ASP A 591 -12.42 21.44 13.36
N SER A 592 -13.29 22.32 12.83
CA SER A 592 -13.54 22.48 11.39
C SER A 592 -12.38 23.08 10.60
N LEU A 593 -11.45 23.76 11.28
CA LEU A 593 -10.27 24.41 10.70
C LEU A 593 -8.96 23.74 11.14
N ARG A 594 -9.02 22.87 12.15
CA ARG A 594 -7.86 22.21 12.71
C ARG A 594 -7.25 21.24 11.71
N LYS A 595 -5.94 21.29 11.56
CA LYS A 595 -5.16 20.40 10.69
C LYS A 595 -4.19 19.58 11.51
N ASN A 596 -3.80 18.44 10.98
CA ASN A 596 -2.66 17.70 11.50
C ASN A 596 -1.41 18.18 10.75
N TYR A 597 -0.33 18.43 11.50
CA TYR A 597 1.00 18.51 10.89
C TYR A 597 1.56 17.09 10.85
N TYR A 598 1.99 16.62 9.68
CA TYR A 598 2.50 15.27 9.52
C TYR A 598 4.02 15.27 9.57
N THR A 599 4.59 14.28 10.25
CA THR A 599 6.04 14.12 10.43
C THR A 599 6.52 12.82 9.81
N LYS A 600 7.78 12.82 9.35
CA LYS A 600 8.45 11.63 8.84
C LYS A 600 8.61 10.60 9.96
N ARG A 601 8.26 9.34 9.68
CA ARG A 601 8.49 8.21 10.58
C ARG A 601 9.59 7.30 10.05
N THR A 602 9.98 6.30 10.83
CA THR A 602 11.07 5.37 10.47
C THR A 602 10.88 4.80 9.07
N VAL A 603 9.65 4.41 8.71
CA VAL A 603 9.33 3.85 7.41
C VAL A 603 9.57 4.84 6.27
N PHE A 604 9.32 6.15 6.47
CA PHE A 604 9.69 7.18 5.48
C PHE A 604 11.21 7.17 5.25
N HIS A 605 12.00 7.15 6.32
CA HIS A 605 13.46 7.21 6.22
C HIS A 605 14.05 5.96 5.55
N ILE A 606 13.43 4.79 5.71
CA ILE A 606 13.79 3.61 4.93
C ILE A 606 13.52 3.82 3.45
N MET A 607 12.34 4.33 3.10
CA MET A 607 12.03 4.63 1.69
C MET A 607 12.93 5.72 1.12
N ASP A 608 13.35 6.70 1.93
CA ASP A 608 14.32 7.73 1.56
C ASP A 608 15.68 7.09 1.24
N LEU A 609 16.16 6.18 2.08
CA LEU A 609 17.39 5.42 1.82
C LEU A 609 17.28 4.57 0.54
N LEU A 610 16.18 3.85 0.36
CA LEU A 610 15.95 3.01 -0.82
C LEU A 610 15.80 3.84 -2.11
N SER A 611 15.32 5.08 -2.00
CA SER A 611 15.13 5.97 -3.14
C SER A 611 16.43 6.28 -3.87
N GLU A 612 17.55 6.33 -3.14
CA GLU A 612 18.85 6.65 -3.71
C GLU A 612 19.27 5.67 -4.80
N ILE A 613 18.85 4.40 -4.69
CA ILE A 613 19.09 3.37 -5.73
C ILE A 613 18.45 3.79 -7.05
N GLY A 614 17.20 4.24 -7.01
CA GLY A 614 16.46 4.67 -8.20
C GLY A 614 16.99 5.97 -8.79
N LYS A 615 17.28 6.96 -7.93
CA LYS A 615 17.74 8.31 -8.28
C LYS A 615 19.12 8.32 -8.94
N ASN A 616 20.03 7.49 -8.45
CA ASN A 616 21.42 7.46 -8.90
C ASN A 616 21.69 6.33 -9.91
N ASP A 617 20.66 5.61 -10.35
CA ASP A 617 20.75 4.52 -11.35
C ASP A 617 21.76 3.42 -10.95
N LEU A 618 21.69 3.01 -9.67
CA LEU A 618 22.66 2.13 -9.00
C LEU A 618 22.40 0.63 -9.22
#